data_AF-A0A9E2PX39-F1
#
_entry.id   AF-A0A9E2PX39-F1
#
_cell.length_a   1.000
_cell.length_b   1.000
_cell.length_c   1.000
_cell.angle_alpha   90.00
_cell.angle_beta   90.00
_cell.angle_gamma   90.00
#
_symmetry.space_group_name_H-M   'P 1'
#
loop_
_entity.id
_entity.type
_entity.pdbx_description
1 polymer ?
#
loop_
_entity_poly.entity_id
_entity_poly.type
_entity_poly.pdbx_seq_one_letter_code
_entity_poly.pdbx_strand_id
1 'polypeptide(L)'
;MAFIGTINAETRKWLGNNGPAFDGRQVYVGCSGAFTVEQLLTRYAPKAKLWGNDVSLYSGVLGAYLAGQTFRLEVREEKFAWLSPYLADEEAKAATVMVLFEMLKYEKANNLFKQRHWMHYLNTFDKFHQGTVAKLQERKKETRIESYTSRDIFDLLDEIPQGAVVIAFLPTYAGGYERMFKRLEEIFDWDTPGYGLIDEDRKKRILTKMLERDYLYLDDHEWKGLPMVAVVRKARMKPVYIYSNMTALHRGVMKQQRHSEFVPFARLGDEDE
;
A
#
# COMPACT_ATOMS: atom_id res chain seq x y z
N MET A 1 -1.99 0.21 14.37
CA MET A 1 -1.04 0.18 13.25
C MET A 1 -1.72 0.71 12.01
N ALA A 2 -1.05 1.58 11.27
CA ALA A 2 -1.46 1.98 9.92
C ALA A 2 -0.72 1.09 8.91
N PHE A 3 -1.37 0.65 7.84
CA PHE A 3 -0.73 -0.15 6.80
C PHE A 3 0.19 0.72 5.94
N ILE A 4 1.39 0.23 5.64
CA ILE A 4 2.35 0.92 4.78
C ILE A 4 1.97 0.73 3.31
N GLY A 5 2.10 1.78 2.49
CA GLY A 5 1.66 1.78 1.09
C GLY A 5 0.20 2.22 0.91
N THR A 6 -0.36 2.96 1.87
CA THR A 6 -1.72 3.52 1.77
C THR A 6 -1.70 4.86 1.04
N ILE A 7 -2.58 5.05 0.04
CA ILE A 7 -2.78 6.35 -0.60
C ILE A 7 -3.42 7.37 0.36
N ASN A 8 -3.08 8.65 0.23
CA ASN A 8 -3.52 9.68 1.17
C ASN A 8 -5.06 9.88 1.16
N ALA A 9 -5.62 10.45 2.23
CA ALA A 9 -7.07 10.57 2.42
C ALA A 9 -7.81 11.33 1.30
N GLU A 10 -7.21 12.40 0.77
CA GLU A 10 -7.83 13.17 -0.31
C GLU A 10 -7.84 12.39 -1.63
N THR A 11 -6.77 11.64 -1.91
CA THR A 11 -6.74 10.70 -3.06
C THR A 11 -7.79 9.60 -2.89
N ARG A 12 -7.96 9.04 -1.69
CA ARG A 12 -9.02 8.06 -1.40
C ARG A 12 -10.41 8.63 -1.67
N LYS A 13 -10.68 9.85 -1.20
CA LYS A 13 -11.96 10.53 -1.42
C LYS A 13 -12.22 10.77 -2.91
N TRP A 14 -11.22 11.28 -3.64
CA TRP A 14 -11.35 11.49 -5.07
C TRP A 14 -11.56 10.18 -5.83
N LEU A 15 -10.80 9.13 -5.52
CA LEU A 15 -10.96 7.83 -6.16
C LEU A 15 -12.32 7.19 -5.84
N GLY A 16 -12.80 7.30 -4.60
CA GLY A 16 -14.14 6.82 -4.23
C GLY A 16 -15.26 7.50 -5.03
N ASN A 17 -15.17 8.82 -5.23
CA ASN A 17 -16.12 9.56 -6.07
C ASN A 17 -16.03 9.17 -7.56
N ASN A 18 -14.90 8.63 -8.00
CA ASN A 18 -14.67 8.17 -9.37
C ASN A 18 -14.82 6.65 -9.53
N GLY A 19 -15.16 5.91 -8.46
CA GLY A 19 -15.36 4.47 -8.49
C GLY A 19 -16.27 3.98 -9.62
N PRO A 20 -17.42 4.63 -9.92
CA PRO A 20 -18.30 4.21 -11.01
C PRO A 20 -17.63 4.14 -12.39
N ALA A 21 -16.54 4.89 -12.65
CA ALA A 21 -15.80 4.82 -13.91
C ALA A 21 -15.07 3.49 -14.12
N PHE A 22 -14.91 2.70 -13.05
CA PHE A 22 -14.27 1.38 -13.06
C PHE A 22 -15.28 0.23 -12.97
N ASP A 23 -16.57 0.52 -12.72
CA ASP A 23 -17.56 -0.52 -12.47
C ASP A 23 -17.77 -1.41 -13.71
N GLY A 24 -17.78 -2.73 -13.48
CA GLY A 24 -17.90 -3.73 -14.55
C GLY A 24 -16.64 -3.92 -15.42
N ARG A 25 -15.53 -3.23 -15.11
CA ARG A 25 -14.28 -3.31 -15.87
C ARG A 25 -13.31 -4.31 -15.25
N GLN A 26 -12.33 -4.74 -16.05
CA GLN A 26 -11.14 -5.42 -15.55
C GLN A 26 -10.11 -4.38 -15.14
N VAL A 27 -9.66 -4.40 -13.90
CA VAL A 27 -8.74 -3.40 -13.33
C VAL A 27 -7.53 -4.08 -12.72
N TYR A 28 -6.36 -3.72 -13.21
CA TYR A 28 -5.08 -4.20 -12.70
C TYR A 28 -4.40 -3.07 -11.93
N VAL A 29 -4.08 -3.31 -10.67
CA VAL A 29 -3.46 -2.33 -9.78
C VAL A 29 -2.01 -2.72 -9.56
N GLY A 30 -1.09 -1.92 -10.10
CA GLY A 30 0.35 -2.04 -9.89
C GLY A 30 0.82 -1.24 -8.68
N CYS A 31 1.81 -1.79 -7.98
CA CYS A 31 2.35 -1.24 -6.74
C CYS A 31 1.27 -1.03 -5.66
N SER A 32 0.46 -2.08 -5.44
CA SER A 32 -0.70 -2.06 -4.54
C SER A 32 -0.37 -1.66 -3.10
N GLY A 33 0.83 -1.98 -2.59
CA GLY A 33 1.22 -1.69 -1.22
C GLY A 33 0.22 -2.25 -0.19
N ALA A 34 -0.56 -1.35 0.40
CA ALA A 34 -1.65 -1.70 1.30
C ALA A 34 -3.00 -1.88 0.58
N PHE A 35 -3.06 -2.29 -0.68
CA PHE A 35 -4.29 -2.64 -1.40
C PHE A 35 -5.45 -1.64 -1.21
N THR A 36 -5.11 -0.35 -1.13
CA THR A 36 -6.08 0.69 -0.74
C THR A 36 -6.98 1.08 -1.91
N VAL A 37 -6.44 1.00 -3.13
CA VAL A 37 -7.20 1.18 -4.36
C VAL A 37 -8.24 0.07 -4.48
N GLU A 38 -7.84 -1.17 -4.22
CA GLU A 38 -8.68 -2.36 -4.31
C GLU A 38 -9.82 -2.34 -3.28
N GLN A 39 -9.54 -1.92 -2.05
CA GLN A 39 -10.58 -1.67 -1.04
C GLN A 39 -11.61 -0.64 -1.51
N LEU A 40 -11.14 0.48 -2.08
CA LEU A 40 -12.05 1.53 -2.57
C LEU A 40 -12.88 1.03 -3.75
N LEU A 41 -12.26 0.37 -4.72
CA LEU A 41 -12.97 -0.15 -5.89
C LEU A 41 -13.93 -1.27 -5.51
N THR A 42 -13.61 -2.11 -4.52
CA THR A 42 -14.57 -3.09 -3.98
C THR A 42 -15.85 -2.41 -3.51
N ARG A 43 -15.73 -1.25 -2.85
CA ARG A 43 -16.86 -0.49 -2.31
C ARG A 43 -17.62 0.34 -3.35
N TYR A 44 -16.89 0.99 -4.26
CA TYR A 44 -17.45 2.01 -5.17
C TYR A 44 -17.55 1.56 -6.63
N ALA A 45 -17.07 0.35 -6.95
CA ALA A 45 -17.13 -0.31 -8.24
C ALA A 45 -17.42 -1.83 -8.05
N PRO A 46 -18.57 -2.21 -7.46
CA PRO A 46 -18.84 -3.56 -6.98
C PRO A 46 -18.91 -4.64 -8.07
N LYS A 47 -18.93 -4.29 -9.36
CA LYS A 47 -18.85 -5.22 -10.50
C LYS A 47 -17.47 -5.25 -11.15
N ALA A 48 -16.53 -4.41 -10.73
CA ALA A 48 -15.16 -4.44 -11.23
C ALA A 48 -14.45 -5.73 -10.80
N LYS A 49 -13.69 -6.31 -11.73
CA LYS A 49 -12.78 -7.42 -11.44
C LYS A 49 -11.40 -6.85 -11.18
N LEU A 50 -10.80 -7.18 -10.04
CA LEU A 50 -9.60 -6.49 -9.55
C LEU A 50 -8.42 -7.47 -9.45
N TRP A 51 -7.28 -7.11 -10.02
CA TRP A 51 -6.01 -7.85 -9.88
C TRP A 51 -4.99 -6.96 -9.18
N GLY A 52 -4.38 -7.45 -8.11
CA GLY A 52 -3.36 -6.74 -7.36
C GLY A 52 -1.95 -7.14 -7.77
N ASN A 53 -1.01 -6.20 -7.70
CA ASN A 53 0.39 -6.45 -8.01
C ASN A 53 1.33 -5.59 -7.15
N ASP A 54 2.36 -6.23 -6.60
CA ASP A 54 3.43 -5.55 -5.86
C ASP A 54 4.61 -6.51 -5.69
N VAL A 55 5.85 -6.01 -5.63
CA VAL A 55 7.05 -6.86 -5.57
C VAL A 55 7.57 -7.11 -4.15
N SER A 56 7.05 -6.39 -3.16
CA SER A 56 7.57 -6.48 -1.78
C SER A 56 6.99 -7.67 -1.02
N LEU A 57 7.78 -8.28 -0.13
CA LEU A 57 7.33 -9.36 0.75
C LEU A 57 6.09 -8.94 1.57
N TYR A 58 6.07 -7.71 2.09
CA TYR A 58 4.95 -7.19 2.88
C TYR A 58 3.64 -7.20 2.09
N SER A 59 3.67 -6.70 0.85
CA SER A 59 2.50 -6.73 -0.02
C SER A 59 2.21 -8.14 -0.55
N GLY A 60 3.23 -8.98 -0.69
CA GLY A 60 3.14 -10.38 -1.10
C GLY A 60 2.23 -11.22 -0.22
N VAL A 61 2.57 -11.29 1.07
CA VAL A 61 1.75 -12.05 2.03
C VAL A 61 0.34 -11.50 2.15
N LEU A 62 0.18 -10.17 2.09
CA LEU A 62 -1.14 -9.53 2.17
C LEU A 62 -1.98 -9.81 0.92
N GLY A 63 -1.38 -9.67 -0.26
CA GLY A 63 -2.03 -9.89 -1.54
C GLY A 63 -2.48 -11.34 -1.70
N ALA A 64 -1.61 -12.30 -1.35
CA ALA A 64 -1.96 -13.71 -1.39
C ALA A 64 -3.12 -14.03 -0.43
N TYR A 65 -3.07 -13.55 0.82
CA TYR A 65 -4.16 -13.72 1.77
C TYR A 65 -5.49 -13.14 1.27
N LEU A 66 -5.47 -11.91 0.72
CA LEU A 66 -6.66 -11.24 0.18
C LEU A 66 -7.23 -11.96 -1.05
N ALA A 67 -6.36 -12.53 -1.90
CA ALA A 67 -6.76 -13.30 -3.08
C ALA A 67 -7.13 -14.76 -2.75
N GLY A 68 -6.93 -15.22 -1.50
CA GLY A 68 -7.09 -16.64 -1.16
C GLY A 68 -6.07 -17.55 -1.84
N GLN A 69 -4.92 -17.00 -2.21
CA GLN A 69 -3.79 -17.73 -2.81
C GLN A 69 -2.82 -18.19 -1.75
N THR A 70 -2.11 -19.28 -2.03
CA THR A 70 -1.00 -19.72 -1.18
C THR A 70 0.22 -18.80 -1.33
N PHE A 71 1.06 -18.76 -0.30
CA PHE A 71 2.29 -17.99 -0.32
C PHE A 71 3.39 -18.72 0.45
N ARG A 72 4.49 -19.07 -0.22
CA ARG A 72 5.66 -19.67 0.45
C ARG A 72 6.36 -18.63 1.31
N LEU A 73 6.54 -18.95 2.59
CA LEU A 73 7.24 -18.11 3.54
C LEU A 73 7.88 -18.96 4.63
N GLU A 74 9.19 -18.90 4.74
CA GLU A 74 9.97 -19.70 5.69
C GLU A 74 10.90 -18.78 6.48
N VAL A 75 11.14 -19.10 7.75
CA VAL A 75 12.14 -18.36 8.54
C VAL A 75 13.53 -18.84 8.14
N ARG A 76 14.38 -17.91 7.71
CA ARG A 76 15.79 -18.17 7.39
C ARG A 76 16.72 -17.83 8.54
N GLU A 77 16.42 -16.77 9.30
CA GLU A 77 17.28 -16.33 10.40
C GLU A 77 16.92 -17.05 11.71
N GLU A 78 17.86 -17.83 12.26
CA GLU A 78 17.66 -18.65 13.47
C GLU A 78 17.13 -17.86 14.67
N LYS A 79 17.58 -16.60 14.84
CA LYS A 79 17.10 -15.67 15.88
C LYS A 79 15.58 -15.47 15.85
N PHE A 80 14.95 -15.69 14.70
CA PHE A 80 13.51 -15.56 14.48
C PHE A 80 12.78 -16.90 14.33
N ALA A 81 13.43 -18.04 14.58
CA ALA A 81 12.82 -19.36 14.46
C ALA A 81 11.57 -19.54 15.34
N TRP A 82 11.47 -18.78 16.42
CA TRP A 82 10.28 -18.72 17.27
C TRP A 82 9.00 -18.24 16.54
N LEU A 83 9.12 -17.67 15.34
CA LEU A 83 7.98 -17.27 14.51
C LEU A 83 7.27 -18.43 13.82
N SER A 84 7.88 -19.62 13.72
CA SER A 84 7.32 -20.76 12.98
C SER A 84 5.88 -21.12 13.34
N PRO A 85 5.44 -21.10 14.61
CA PRO A 85 4.03 -21.34 14.97
C PRO A 85 3.04 -20.33 14.37
N TYR A 86 3.51 -19.13 14.01
CA TYR A 86 2.71 -18.04 13.46
C TYR A 86 2.70 -17.99 11.92
N LEU A 87 3.19 -19.04 11.25
CA LEU A 87 3.27 -19.14 9.78
C LEU A 87 2.42 -20.29 9.22
N ALA A 88 1.47 -20.81 10.00
CA ALA A 88 0.69 -22.01 9.67
C ALA A 88 -0.15 -21.87 8.39
N ASP A 89 -0.72 -20.69 8.15
CA ASP A 89 -1.56 -20.37 6.99
C ASP A 89 -1.37 -18.91 6.55
N GLU A 90 -2.10 -18.52 5.50
CA GLU A 90 -1.85 -17.28 4.77
C GLU A 90 -2.29 -16.05 5.59
N GLU A 91 -3.33 -16.22 6.42
CA GLU A 91 -3.78 -15.22 7.37
C GLU A 91 -2.73 -15.00 8.46
N ALA A 92 -2.24 -16.10 9.04
CA ALA A 92 -1.22 -16.09 10.06
C ALA A 92 0.09 -15.48 9.54
N LYS A 93 0.53 -15.84 8.32
CA LYS A 93 1.72 -15.26 7.66
C LYS A 93 1.58 -13.76 7.46
N ALA A 94 0.45 -13.30 6.94
CA ALA A 94 0.20 -11.87 6.74
C ALA A 94 0.24 -11.10 8.07
N ALA A 95 -0.43 -11.60 9.11
CA ALA A 95 -0.39 -10.99 10.43
C ALA A 95 1.03 -10.96 11.03
N THR A 96 1.77 -12.06 10.91
CA THR A 96 3.15 -12.19 11.38
C THR A 96 4.07 -11.15 10.76
N VAL A 97 4.07 -11.05 9.43
CA VAL A 97 4.90 -10.06 8.72
C VAL A 97 4.53 -8.65 9.13
N MET A 98 3.25 -8.33 9.29
CA MET A 98 2.81 -6.99 9.69
C MET A 98 3.24 -6.61 11.11
N VAL A 99 3.08 -7.51 12.08
CA VAL A 99 3.50 -7.27 13.46
C VAL A 99 5.01 -7.20 13.55
N LEU A 100 5.71 -8.14 12.92
CA LEU A 100 7.18 -8.17 12.91
C LEU A 100 7.74 -6.89 12.28
N PHE A 101 7.18 -6.44 11.17
CA PHE A 101 7.64 -5.22 10.50
C PHE A 101 7.56 -3.97 11.39
N GLU A 102 6.53 -3.86 12.21
CA GLU A 102 6.41 -2.78 13.19
C GLU A 102 7.36 -2.95 14.37
N MET A 103 7.57 -4.19 14.82
CA MET A 103 8.53 -4.55 15.86
C MET A 103 9.98 -4.24 15.46
N LEU A 104 10.35 -4.46 14.19
CA LEU A 104 11.71 -4.27 13.68
C LEU A 104 12.19 -2.82 13.73
N LYS A 105 11.29 -1.84 13.84
CA LYS A 105 11.64 -0.43 14.10
C LYS A 105 12.45 -0.24 15.39
N TYR A 106 12.35 -1.21 16.31
CA TYR A 106 12.98 -1.19 17.63
C TYR A 106 14.14 -2.18 17.77
N GLU A 107 14.47 -2.99 16.74
CA GLU A 107 15.47 -4.06 16.83
C GLU A 107 16.86 -3.55 17.25
N LYS A 108 17.31 -2.45 16.64
CA LYS A 108 18.56 -1.77 17.01
C LYS A 108 18.33 -0.89 18.24
N ALA A 109 18.06 -1.55 19.36
CA ALA A 109 17.61 -0.98 20.63
C ALA A 109 18.69 -0.11 21.33
N ASN A 110 19.04 1.00 20.70
CA ASN A 110 20.12 1.91 21.09
C ASN A 110 19.75 2.92 22.18
N ASN A 111 18.57 2.78 22.79
CA ASN A 111 18.14 3.55 23.95
C ASN A 111 17.07 2.76 24.74
N LEU A 112 16.82 3.18 25.97
CA LEU A 112 15.88 2.52 26.88
C LEU A 112 14.46 2.43 26.32
N PHE A 113 14.02 3.45 25.58
CA PHE A 113 12.70 3.46 24.94
C PHE A 113 12.56 2.32 23.93
N LYS A 114 13.53 2.16 23.02
CA LYS A 114 13.52 1.09 22.02
C LYS A 114 13.68 -0.29 22.64
N GLN A 115 14.53 -0.43 23.66
CA GLN A 115 14.69 -1.68 24.40
C GLN A 115 13.36 -2.13 25.02
N ARG A 116 12.65 -1.21 25.70
CA ARG A 116 11.32 -1.48 26.27
C ARG A 116 10.31 -1.88 25.20
N HIS A 117 10.29 -1.20 24.06
CA HIS A 117 9.37 -1.53 22.96
C HIS A 117 9.67 -2.90 22.35
N TRP A 118 10.95 -3.20 22.08
CA TRP A 118 11.37 -4.50 21.57
C TRP A 118 10.94 -5.64 22.49
N MET A 119 11.23 -5.51 23.80
CA MET A 119 10.83 -6.51 24.79
C MET A 119 9.31 -6.61 24.93
N HIS A 120 8.59 -5.49 24.83
CA HIS A 120 7.13 -5.50 24.85
C HIS A 120 6.56 -6.31 23.68
N TYR A 121 7.05 -6.08 22.45
CA TYR A 121 6.63 -6.86 21.29
C TYR A 121 6.97 -8.35 21.44
N LEU A 122 8.19 -8.70 21.88
CA LEU A 122 8.55 -10.11 22.11
C LEU A 122 7.62 -10.79 23.11
N ASN A 123 7.40 -10.15 24.27
CA ASN A 123 6.63 -10.75 25.37
C ASN A 123 5.13 -10.80 25.09
N THR A 124 4.63 -10.01 24.13
CA THR A 124 3.19 -9.90 23.83
C THR A 124 2.86 -10.15 22.36
N PHE A 125 3.77 -10.79 21.61
CA PHE A 125 3.65 -11.00 20.18
C PHE A 125 2.34 -11.69 19.80
N ASP A 126 1.98 -12.74 20.54
CA ASP A 126 0.74 -13.49 20.36
C ASP A 126 -0.51 -12.59 20.35
N LYS A 127 -0.60 -11.65 21.30
CA LYS A 127 -1.72 -10.71 21.38
C LYS A 127 -1.75 -9.73 20.21
N PHE A 128 -0.57 -9.26 19.78
CA PHE A 128 -0.48 -8.40 18.59
C PHE A 128 -0.84 -9.15 17.31
N HIS A 129 -0.42 -10.40 17.21
CA HIS A 129 -0.72 -11.30 16.09
C HIS A 129 -2.23 -11.55 15.98
N GLN A 130 -2.87 -12.04 17.04
CA GLN A 130 -4.33 -12.27 17.09
C GLN A 130 -5.13 -11.00 16.79
N GLY A 131 -4.72 -9.86 17.37
CA GLY A 131 -5.34 -8.57 17.09
C GLY A 131 -5.14 -8.07 15.65
N THR A 132 -4.11 -8.55 14.96
CA THR A 132 -3.85 -8.25 13.54
C THR A 132 -4.64 -9.21 12.64
N VAL A 133 -4.71 -10.50 13.00
CA VAL A 133 -5.58 -11.49 12.35
C VAL A 133 -7.03 -10.99 12.31
N ALA A 134 -7.59 -10.58 13.44
CA ALA A 134 -8.97 -10.06 13.49
C ALA A 134 -9.18 -8.86 12.55
N LYS A 135 -8.20 -7.97 12.42
CA LYS A 135 -8.28 -6.84 11.47
C LYS A 135 -8.18 -7.28 10.01
N LEU A 136 -7.35 -8.28 9.73
CA LEU A 136 -7.22 -8.86 8.40
C LEU A 136 -8.50 -9.58 7.97
N GLN A 137 -9.20 -10.23 8.90
CA GLN A 137 -10.51 -10.85 8.65
C GLN A 137 -11.55 -9.81 8.25
N GLU A 138 -11.69 -8.71 9.00
CA GLU A 138 -12.60 -7.63 8.63
C GLU A 138 -12.22 -7.02 7.28
N ARG A 139 -10.93 -6.78 7.04
CA ARG A 139 -10.45 -6.24 5.78
C ARG A 139 -10.74 -7.16 4.59
N LYS A 140 -10.62 -8.48 4.76
CA LYS A 140 -10.91 -9.45 3.71
C LYS A 140 -12.38 -9.47 3.32
N LYS A 141 -13.29 -9.17 4.26
CA LYS A 141 -14.73 -8.98 3.95
C LYS A 141 -14.96 -7.74 3.08
N GLU A 142 -14.13 -6.72 3.23
CA GLU A 142 -14.26 -5.41 2.55
C GLU A 142 -13.41 -5.29 1.27
N THR A 143 -12.58 -6.28 0.96
CA THR A 143 -11.65 -6.24 -0.17
C THR A 143 -11.84 -7.46 -1.05
N ARG A 144 -12.23 -7.25 -2.31
CA ARG A 144 -12.35 -8.31 -3.30
C ARG A 144 -11.27 -8.14 -4.37
N ILE A 145 -10.40 -9.14 -4.50
CA ILE A 145 -9.49 -9.25 -5.63
C ILE A 145 -9.62 -10.65 -6.23
N GLU A 146 -9.52 -10.73 -7.54
CA GLU A 146 -9.57 -11.97 -8.31
C GLU A 146 -8.27 -12.76 -8.14
N SER A 147 -7.13 -12.05 -8.15
CA SER A 147 -5.82 -12.64 -8.00
C SER A 147 -4.77 -11.58 -7.65
N TYR A 148 -3.65 -12.05 -7.11
CA TYR A 148 -2.46 -11.29 -6.79
C TYR A 148 -1.23 -11.90 -7.48
N THR A 149 -0.31 -11.04 -7.94
CA THR A 149 1.00 -11.47 -8.47
C THR A 149 2.14 -10.60 -7.95
N SER A 150 3.27 -11.23 -7.62
CA SER A 150 4.48 -10.52 -7.18
C SER A 150 5.40 -10.07 -8.31
N ARG A 151 5.00 -10.24 -9.57
CA ARG A 151 5.84 -9.89 -10.73
C ARG A 151 6.15 -8.39 -10.81
N ASP A 152 7.23 -8.06 -11.50
CA ASP A 152 7.51 -6.67 -11.83
C ASP A 152 6.39 -6.07 -12.69
N ILE A 153 5.85 -4.91 -12.27
CA ILE A 153 4.79 -4.21 -13.01
C ILE A 153 5.22 -3.89 -14.45
N PHE A 154 6.50 -3.60 -14.68
CA PHE A 154 7.01 -3.29 -16.02
C PHE A 154 6.81 -4.46 -16.99
N ASP A 155 7.04 -5.69 -16.52
CA ASP A 155 6.88 -6.90 -17.33
C ASP A 155 5.40 -7.33 -17.38
N LEU A 156 4.68 -7.19 -16.25
CA LEU A 156 3.26 -7.50 -16.17
C LEU A 156 2.42 -6.70 -17.19
N LEU A 157 2.80 -5.46 -17.47
CA LEU A 157 2.12 -4.60 -18.44
C LEU A 157 2.06 -5.17 -19.86
N ASP A 158 2.98 -6.06 -20.24
CA ASP A 158 2.97 -6.69 -21.57
C ASP A 158 1.90 -7.79 -21.68
N GLU A 159 1.43 -8.31 -20.55
CA GLU A 159 0.48 -9.42 -20.48
C GLU A 159 -0.94 -8.99 -20.15
N ILE A 160 -1.09 -7.78 -19.60
CA ILE A 160 -2.40 -7.22 -19.27
C ILE A 160 -3.22 -7.01 -20.57
N PRO A 161 -4.48 -7.48 -20.64
CA PRO A 161 -5.33 -7.26 -21.81
C PRO A 161 -5.48 -5.79 -22.16
N GLN A 162 -5.40 -5.43 -23.44
CA GLN A 162 -5.46 -4.04 -23.89
C GLN A 162 -6.79 -3.33 -23.54
N GLY A 163 -7.89 -4.08 -23.37
CA GLY A 163 -9.18 -3.52 -22.93
C GLY A 163 -9.31 -3.28 -21.42
N ALA A 164 -8.32 -3.70 -20.62
CA ALA A 164 -8.33 -3.52 -19.18
C ALA A 164 -7.90 -2.11 -18.77
N VAL A 165 -8.24 -1.74 -17.53
CA VAL A 165 -7.74 -0.50 -16.90
C VAL A 165 -6.52 -0.82 -16.07
N VAL A 166 -5.48 -0.01 -16.18
CA VAL A 166 -4.31 -0.11 -15.30
C VAL A 166 -4.22 1.07 -14.36
N ILE A 167 -4.09 0.78 -13.06
CA ILE A 167 -3.83 1.78 -12.03
C ILE A 167 -2.41 1.57 -11.51
N ALA A 168 -1.60 2.62 -11.42
CA ALA A 168 -0.29 2.52 -10.80
C ALA A 168 0.02 3.74 -9.94
N PHE A 169 0.52 3.47 -8.73
CA PHE A 169 1.16 4.47 -7.88
C PHE A 169 2.60 4.01 -7.62
N LEU A 170 3.49 4.36 -8.56
CA LEU A 170 4.87 3.90 -8.51
C LEU A 170 5.62 4.52 -7.32
N PRO A 171 6.66 3.86 -6.80
CA PRO A 171 7.55 4.42 -5.80
C PRO A 171 8.01 5.85 -6.14
N THR A 172 7.90 6.76 -5.18
CA THR A 172 8.24 8.18 -5.36
C THR A 172 9.71 8.49 -5.15
N TYR A 173 10.48 7.57 -4.56
CA TYR A 173 11.93 7.67 -4.37
C TYR A 173 12.59 6.31 -4.54
N ALA A 174 13.61 6.25 -5.40
CA ALA A 174 14.35 5.04 -5.69
C ALA A 174 15.08 4.49 -4.45
N GLY A 175 15.08 3.16 -4.27
CA GLY A 175 15.78 2.50 -3.16
C GLY A 175 15.10 2.68 -1.80
N GLY A 176 13.96 3.36 -1.75
CA GLY A 176 13.25 3.67 -0.52
C GLY A 176 12.57 2.48 0.12
N TYR A 177 11.80 1.77 -0.70
CA TYR A 177 10.98 0.64 -0.30
C TYR A 177 11.84 -0.59 -0.07
N GLU A 178 12.89 -0.77 -0.88
CA GLU A 178 13.91 -1.81 -0.74
C GLU A 178 14.58 -1.68 0.63
N ARG A 179 15.04 -0.48 1.00
CA ARG A 179 15.59 -0.24 2.35
C ARG A 179 14.59 -0.51 3.46
N MET A 180 13.31 -0.20 3.21
CA MET A 180 12.25 -0.38 4.20
C MET A 180 11.98 -1.86 4.48
N PHE A 181 11.91 -2.70 3.45
CA PHE A 181 11.57 -4.12 3.57
C PHE A 181 12.78 -5.06 3.68
N LYS A 182 14.00 -4.58 3.41
CA LYS A 182 15.25 -5.35 3.46
C LYS A 182 15.35 -6.24 4.70
N ARG A 183 14.99 -5.73 5.87
CA ARG A 183 15.13 -6.51 7.11
C ARG A 183 14.17 -7.71 7.16
N LEU A 184 12.96 -7.58 6.62
CA LEU A 184 12.05 -8.71 6.47
C LEU A 184 12.61 -9.74 5.49
N GLU A 185 13.18 -9.27 4.38
CA GLU A 185 13.83 -10.14 3.39
C GLU A 185 15.05 -10.85 3.98
N GLU A 186 15.81 -10.27 4.91
CA GLU A 186 16.90 -10.99 5.59
C GLU A 186 16.37 -12.12 6.50
N ILE A 187 15.24 -11.87 7.18
CA ILE A 187 14.65 -12.80 8.16
C ILE A 187 13.94 -13.98 7.49
N PHE A 188 13.25 -13.73 6.38
CA PHE A 188 12.43 -14.72 5.71
C PHE A 188 13.00 -15.13 4.36
N ASP A 189 12.85 -16.42 4.03
CA ASP A 189 12.98 -16.92 2.66
C ASP A 189 11.60 -17.07 2.02
N TRP A 190 11.50 -16.65 0.76
CA TRP A 190 10.27 -16.68 -0.03
C TRP A 190 10.62 -16.59 -1.52
N ASP A 191 9.63 -16.84 -2.38
CA ASP A 191 9.80 -16.83 -3.83
C ASP A 191 9.91 -15.38 -4.36
N THR A 192 11.06 -14.77 -4.08
CA THR A 192 11.35 -13.37 -4.37
C THR A 192 11.29 -13.14 -5.89
N PRO A 193 10.50 -12.18 -6.38
CA PRO A 193 10.38 -11.90 -7.80
C PRO A 193 11.65 -11.25 -8.34
N GLY A 194 11.97 -11.50 -9.61
CA GLY A 194 12.89 -10.65 -10.36
C GLY A 194 12.21 -9.31 -10.65
N TYR A 195 12.84 -8.20 -10.27
CA TYR A 195 12.36 -6.86 -10.59
C TYR A 195 13.51 -5.86 -10.74
N GLY A 196 13.29 -4.81 -11.52
CA GLY A 196 14.20 -3.68 -11.66
C GLY A 196 13.85 -2.52 -10.71
N LEU A 197 14.83 -1.69 -10.36
CA LEU A 197 14.54 -0.45 -9.64
C LEU A 197 13.74 0.51 -10.53
N ILE A 198 12.74 1.17 -9.94
CA ILE A 198 11.93 2.16 -10.64
C ILE A 198 12.58 3.54 -10.48
N ASP A 199 13.54 3.82 -11.35
CA ASP A 199 14.12 5.16 -11.54
C ASP A 199 13.28 6.00 -12.52
N GLU A 200 13.74 7.22 -12.81
CA GLU A 200 13.00 8.14 -13.68
C GLU A 200 12.79 7.60 -15.11
N ASP A 201 13.81 6.94 -15.68
CA ASP A 201 13.73 6.40 -17.05
C ASP A 201 12.83 5.17 -17.10
N ARG A 202 12.86 4.33 -16.07
CA ARG A 202 11.94 3.21 -15.95
C ARG A 202 10.51 3.67 -15.72
N LYS A 203 10.28 4.75 -14.96
CA LYS A 203 8.95 5.38 -14.86
C LYS A 203 8.43 5.80 -16.23
N LYS A 204 9.26 6.47 -17.06
CA LYS A 204 8.89 6.84 -18.44
C LYS A 204 8.46 5.63 -19.26
N ARG A 205 9.25 4.55 -19.22
CA ARG A 205 8.96 3.31 -19.95
C ARG A 205 7.70 2.61 -19.46
N ILE A 206 7.48 2.55 -18.15
CA ILE A 206 6.24 2.03 -17.55
C ILE A 206 5.05 2.84 -18.05
N LEU A 207 5.16 4.17 -17.98
CA LEU A 207 4.12 5.08 -18.43
C LEU A 207 3.81 4.88 -19.92
N THR A 208 4.82 4.76 -20.79
CA THR A 208 4.63 4.46 -22.22
C THR A 208 3.75 3.23 -22.42
N LYS A 209 4.00 2.13 -21.69
CA LYS A 209 3.17 0.93 -21.76
C LYS A 209 1.76 1.15 -21.23
N MET A 210 1.61 1.93 -20.15
CA MET A 210 0.29 2.27 -19.61
C MET A 210 -0.56 3.09 -20.58
N LEU A 211 0.05 3.94 -21.42
CA LEU A 211 -0.67 4.79 -22.39
C LEU A 211 -1.36 3.99 -23.51
N GLU A 212 -1.05 2.72 -23.69
CA GLU A 212 -1.68 1.85 -24.70
C GLU A 212 -3.12 1.47 -24.37
N ARG A 213 -3.58 1.77 -23.16
CA ARG A 213 -4.89 1.37 -22.62
C ARG A 213 -5.47 2.43 -21.71
N ASP A 214 -6.66 2.19 -21.17
CA ASP A 214 -7.21 3.06 -20.13
C ASP A 214 -6.35 2.96 -18.87
N TYR A 215 -5.94 4.11 -18.32
CA TYR A 215 -5.02 4.12 -17.20
C TYR A 215 -5.37 5.17 -16.14
N LEU A 216 -4.92 4.94 -14.91
CA LEU A 216 -4.87 5.91 -13.83
C LEU A 216 -3.47 5.89 -13.21
N TYR A 217 -2.71 6.95 -13.42
CA TYR A 217 -1.34 7.05 -12.95
C TYR A 217 -1.22 8.13 -11.88
N LEU A 218 -0.63 7.77 -10.74
CA LEU A 218 -0.37 8.67 -9.62
C LEU A 218 1.14 8.83 -9.46
N ASP A 219 1.62 10.06 -9.28
CA ASP A 219 3.04 10.33 -9.02
C ASP A 219 3.22 11.61 -8.19
N ASP A 220 4.37 11.76 -7.54
CA ASP A 220 4.79 13.01 -6.88
C ASP A 220 5.63 13.92 -7.78
N HIS A 221 5.86 13.48 -9.01
CA HIS A 221 6.48 14.23 -10.11
C HIS A 221 5.42 14.72 -11.10
N GLU A 222 5.61 15.93 -11.61
CA GLU A 222 4.70 16.52 -12.60
C GLU A 222 5.13 16.16 -14.03
N TRP A 223 4.33 15.34 -14.70
CA TRP A 223 4.55 14.93 -16.08
C TRP A 223 3.89 15.88 -17.08
N LYS A 224 4.69 16.66 -17.81
CA LYS A 224 4.20 17.56 -18.88
C LYS A 224 3.68 16.73 -20.05
N GLY A 225 2.52 17.12 -20.60
CA GLY A 225 1.93 16.49 -21.78
C GLY A 225 0.99 15.32 -21.48
N LEU A 226 0.90 14.85 -20.24
CA LEU A 226 -0.13 13.90 -19.83
C LEU A 226 -1.44 14.58 -19.45
N PRO A 227 -2.60 13.98 -19.75
CA PRO A 227 -3.89 14.49 -19.30
C PRO A 227 -4.02 14.37 -17.78
N MET A 228 -3.74 15.46 -17.07
CA MET A 228 -3.94 15.54 -15.62
C MET A 228 -5.43 15.67 -15.30
N VAL A 229 -5.94 14.71 -14.53
CA VAL A 229 -7.35 14.70 -14.08
C VAL A 229 -7.49 15.24 -12.67
N ALA A 230 -6.48 15.09 -11.82
CA ALA A 230 -6.51 15.69 -10.50
C ALA A 230 -5.14 16.03 -9.92
N VAL A 231 -5.13 16.92 -8.94
CA VAL A 231 -3.96 17.20 -8.10
C VAL A 231 -4.37 17.28 -6.64
N VAL A 232 -3.62 16.60 -5.79
CA VAL A 232 -3.79 16.61 -4.34
C VAL A 232 -2.66 17.39 -3.71
N ARG A 233 -2.98 18.50 -3.04
CA ARG A 233 -2.01 19.38 -2.37
C ARG A 233 -2.12 19.24 -0.85
N LYS A 234 -0.96 19.11 -0.20
CA LYS A 234 -0.83 19.09 1.26
C LYS A 234 0.26 20.08 1.69
N ALA A 235 -0.03 20.92 2.68
CA ALA A 235 0.77 22.10 3.01
C ALA A 235 2.28 21.87 3.26
N ARG A 236 2.72 20.64 3.58
CA ARG A 236 4.12 20.29 3.88
C ARG A 236 4.62 19.03 3.16
N MET A 237 3.88 18.50 2.20
CA MET A 237 4.29 17.34 1.43
C MET A 237 4.24 17.67 -0.05
N LYS A 238 5.04 16.97 -0.86
CA LYS A 238 4.93 17.07 -2.31
C LYS A 238 3.48 16.80 -2.75
N PRO A 239 2.96 17.54 -3.74
CA PRO A 239 1.67 17.23 -4.33
C PRO A 239 1.67 15.81 -4.92
N VAL A 240 0.49 15.19 -4.98
CA VAL A 240 0.28 13.99 -5.78
C VAL A 240 -0.51 14.40 -7.03
N TYR A 241 0.06 14.15 -8.18
CA TYR A 241 -0.54 14.41 -9.48
C TYR A 241 -1.19 13.12 -9.99
N ILE A 242 -2.38 13.25 -10.56
CA ILE A 242 -3.18 12.12 -11.03
C ILE A 242 -3.47 12.32 -12.51
N TYR A 243 -3.06 11.37 -13.34
CA TYR A 243 -3.14 11.39 -14.79
C TYR A 243 -4.00 10.24 -15.30
N SER A 244 -4.80 10.48 -16.35
CA SER A 244 -5.63 9.45 -16.97
C SER A 244 -6.17 9.91 -18.33
N ASN A 245 -6.30 8.98 -19.27
CA ASN A 245 -7.05 9.16 -20.53
C ASN A 245 -8.56 8.86 -20.40
N MET A 246 -9.03 8.37 -19.24
CA MET A 246 -10.42 8.01 -19.04
C MET A 246 -11.30 9.26 -18.94
N THR A 247 -12.16 9.48 -19.93
CA THR A 247 -13.05 10.66 -20.01
C THR A 247 -14.18 10.64 -18.97
N ALA A 248 -14.51 9.48 -18.42
CA ALA A 248 -15.51 9.30 -17.37
C ALA A 248 -15.08 9.84 -16.00
N LEU A 249 -13.79 10.20 -15.81
CA LEU A 249 -13.29 10.68 -14.54
C LEU A 249 -13.61 12.17 -14.32
N HIS A 250 -14.10 12.49 -13.13
CA HIS A 250 -14.29 13.86 -12.68
C HIS A 250 -12.95 14.51 -12.36
N ARG A 251 -12.70 15.67 -12.98
CA ARG A 251 -11.52 16.48 -12.70
C ARG A 251 -11.58 17.13 -11.32
N GLY A 252 -10.45 17.29 -10.64
CA GLY A 252 -10.46 17.87 -9.29
C GLY A 252 -9.14 18.44 -8.78
N VAL A 253 -9.22 19.50 -7.98
CA VAL A 253 -8.10 20.01 -7.18
C VAL A 253 -8.46 19.81 -5.71
N MET A 254 -7.76 18.89 -5.04
CA MET A 254 -8.02 18.57 -3.65
C MET A 254 -6.99 19.22 -2.75
N LYS A 255 -7.46 19.90 -1.70
CA LYS A 255 -6.64 20.48 -0.66
C LYS A 255 -7.00 19.82 0.66
N GLN A 256 -6.02 19.24 1.35
CA GLN A 256 -6.26 18.78 2.71
C GLN A 256 -6.46 20.00 3.62
N GLN A 257 -7.71 20.33 3.93
CA GLN A 257 -8.03 21.32 4.94
C GLN A 257 -7.83 20.69 6.32
N ARG A 258 -7.01 21.30 7.18
CA ARG A 258 -7.07 21.01 8.61
C ARG A 258 -8.31 21.71 9.12
N HIS A 259 -9.33 20.96 9.52
CA HIS A 259 -10.36 21.51 10.40
C HIS A 259 -9.66 21.87 11.72
N SER A 260 -9.40 23.14 11.93
CA SER A 260 -9.14 23.68 13.26
C SER A 260 -10.50 23.90 13.90
N GLU A 261 -10.90 23.01 14.81
CA GLU A 261 -11.95 23.36 15.76
C GLU A 261 -11.39 24.44 16.68
N PHE A 262 -12.11 25.54 16.77
CA PHE A 262 -11.83 26.57 17.77
C PHE A 262 -12.15 25.95 19.13
N VAL A 263 -11.11 25.64 19.90
CA VAL A 263 -11.26 25.30 21.32
C VAL A 263 -11.22 26.64 22.07
N PRO A 264 -12.36 27.14 22.60
CA PRO A 264 -12.33 28.33 23.44
C PRO A 264 -11.54 27.99 24.70
N PHE A 265 -10.33 28.52 24.81
CA PHE A 265 -9.62 28.53 26.09
C PHE A 265 -10.25 29.62 26.95
N ALA A 266 -10.56 29.28 28.21
CA ALA A 266 -10.81 30.30 29.21
C ALA A 266 -9.56 31.19 29.29
N ARG A 267 -9.72 32.51 29.20
CA ARG A 267 -8.62 33.42 29.52
C ARG A 267 -8.25 33.15 30.98
N LEU A 268 -6.99 32.81 31.25
CA LEU A 268 -6.45 32.88 32.60
C LEU A 268 -6.66 34.33 33.06
N GLY A 269 -7.40 34.49 34.15
CA GLY A 269 -7.54 35.78 34.81
C GLY A 269 -6.28 36.06 35.62
N ASP A 270 -6.09 37.33 36.01
CA ASP A 270 -4.94 37.78 36.80
C ASP A 270 -4.84 37.13 38.21
N GLU A 271 -5.73 36.19 38.55
CA GLU A 271 -5.73 35.42 39.81
C GLU A 271 -5.03 34.05 39.70
N ASP A 272 -4.57 33.65 38.50
CA ASP A 272 -3.87 32.38 38.24
C ASP A 272 -2.32 32.52 38.09
N GLU A 273 -1.72 33.64 38.53
CA GLU A 273 -0.25 33.83 38.67
C GLU A 273 0.25 33.67 40.12
#